data_AF-A0A7C8MMD6-F1
#
_entry.id   AF-A0A7C8MMD6-F1
#
_cell.length_a   1.000
_cell.length_b   1.000
_cell.length_c   1.000
_cell.angle_alpha   90.00
_cell.angle_beta   90.00
_cell.angle_gamma   90.00
#
_symmetry.space_group_name_H-M   'P 1'
#
loop_
_entity.id
_entity.type
_entity.pdbx_description
1 polymer ?
#
loop_
_entity_poly.entity_id
_entity_poly.type
_entity_poly.pdbx_seq_one_letter_code
_entity_poly.pdbx_strand_id
1 'polypeptide(L)'
;MKPPEAIELTGRKAGPGTSVEIWIVVIIGAKSLTTFDVGNVTSFGDLILLDIGPNPWPDRQSFNSGNITTADYVEIDHCLDLSLLENVRYLKISKAYRCFWLFKNIKSIGNYTLTNLSDPETLARLLNGRGVGWVETPSFRINESMIIDSLRLYSNSLGYSSDEIVPQITTVGTDFNITSNTNVNLTFDFLTDVGASLFIHNNTDSQFKFEKISTVGSILLIDNINTTIPWFPALTIANDIHIRGNIDTSIGPNIFPALQSVTGTVVIEAWNDDFDCSKLVQYRDNHMIHHLSCNGTNNGTTGVANNAIDTIHESNPVLSPGGWAGVGVGIGGFVVGLLVSLIWLYVHLKRQIRNLAQPRPQTLNGKETTEGHVEPPQVFQIQEADGAGIIREKPDDPLIELPAKPAELPISP
;
A
#
# COMPACT_ATOMS: atom_id res chain seq x y z
N MET A 1 32.00 -0.51 10.00
CA MET A 1 30.67 -1.13 9.81
C MET A 1 29.86 -0.84 11.06
N LYS A 2 28.71 -0.16 10.94
CA LYS A 2 27.75 -0.04 12.04
C LYS A 2 27.11 -1.43 12.22
N PRO A 3 27.05 -2.01 13.42
CA PRO A 3 26.38 -3.30 13.62
C PRO A 3 24.89 -3.19 13.22
N PRO A 4 24.25 -4.32 12.83
CA PRO A 4 22.81 -4.32 12.55
C PRO A 4 22.04 -3.75 13.73
N GLU A 5 21.02 -2.96 13.43
CA GLU A 5 20.38 -2.07 14.42
C GLU A 5 19.47 -2.85 15.39
N ALA A 6 19.02 -4.05 15.00
CA ALA A 6 18.41 -5.05 15.89
C ALA A 6 18.39 -6.45 15.25
N ILE A 7 18.67 -7.49 16.06
CA ILE A 7 18.30 -8.88 15.77
C ILE A 7 17.60 -9.38 17.04
N GLU A 8 16.29 -9.62 16.95
CA GLU A 8 15.52 -10.23 18.03
C GLU A 8 15.05 -11.62 17.58
N LEU A 9 15.41 -12.64 18.35
CA LEU A 9 15.03 -14.04 18.12
C LEU A 9 14.40 -14.58 19.40
N THR A 10 13.09 -14.77 19.39
CA THR A 10 12.36 -15.30 20.53
C THR A 10 11.68 -16.60 20.13
N GLY A 11 12.23 -17.72 20.61
CA GLY A 11 11.76 -19.06 20.29
C GLY A 11 11.48 -19.87 21.55
N ARG A 12 10.47 -20.75 21.48
CA ARG A 12 10.20 -21.74 22.53
C ARG A 12 10.59 -23.11 22.01
N LYS A 13 11.49 -23.80 22.70
CA LYS A 13 11.86 -25.17 22.31
C LYS A 13 10.66 -26.08 22.58
N ALA A 14 10.03 -26.55 21.52
CA ALA A 14 8.96 -27.53 21.60
C ALA A 14 9.56 -28.91 21.98
N GLY A 15 8.78 -29.75 22.66
CA GLY A 15 9.20 -31.10 23.06
C GLY A 15 9.56 -32.00 21.85
N PRO A 16 10.15 -33.18 22.09
CA PRO A 16 10.43 -34.13 21.02
C PRO A 16 9.14 -34.52 20.29
N GLY A 17 9.07 -34.26 18.98
CA GLY A 17 7.93 -34.58 18.13
C GLY A 17 6.95 -33.42 17.86
N THR A 18 7.14 -32.26 18.49
CA THR A 18 6.36 -31.05 18.20
C THR A 18 7.11 -30.13 17.22
N SER A 19 6.37 -29.52 16.29
CA SER A 19 6.91 -28.51 15.37
C SER A 19 7.59 -27.39 16.16
N VAL A 20 8.77 -26.98 15.73
CA VAL A 20 9.42 -25.78 16.27
C VAL A 20 8.66 -24.58 15.74
N GLU A 21 8.12 -23.79 16.66
CA GLU A 21 7.44 -22.53 16.39
C GLU A 21 8.36 -21.39 16.84
N ILE A 22 8.63 -20.47 15.93
CA ILE A 22 9.31 -19.21 16.26
C ILE A 22 8.26 -18.12 16.34
N TRP A 23 8.20 -17.43 17.48
CA TRP A 23 7.18 -16.42 17.73
C TRP A 23 7.46 -15.14 16.97
N ILE A 24 8.72 -14.70 16.97
CA ILE A 24 9.10 -13.43 16.35
C ILE A 24 10.54 -13.48 15.84
N VAL A 25 10.73 -13.03 14.61
CA VAL A 25 12.02 -12.74 13.98
C VAL A 25 11.94 -11.37 13.33
N VAL A 26 12.76 -10.46 13.83
CA VAL A 26 12.87 -9.11 13.27
C VAL A 26 14.33 -8.86 12.91
N ILE A 27 14.57 -8.61 11.62
CA ILE A 27 15.88 -8.24 11.08
C ILE A 27 15.72 -6.99 10.23
N ILE A 28 16.35 -5.90 10.67
CA ILE A 28 16.27 -4.59 10.02
C ILE A 28 17.67 -4.03 9.76
N GLY A 29 17.92 -3.55 8.53
CA GLY A 29 19.16 -2.84 8.18
C GLY A 29 20.38 -3.75 8.06
N ALA A 30 20.19 -5.06 7.98
CA ALA A 30 21.27 -6.05 7.91
C ALA A 30 21.80 -6.20 6.47
N LYS A 31 22.42 -5.16 5.91
CA LYS A 31 22.90 -5.12 4.51
C LYS A 31 23.97 -6.15 4.16
N SER A 32 24.63 -6.72 5.16
CA SER A 32 25.61 -7.78 4.98
C SER A 32 25.03 -9.18 5.14
N LEU A 33 23.71 -9.30 5.39
CA LEU A 33 23.03 -10.58 5.49
C LEU A 33 22.99 -11.24 4.11
N THR A 34 23.73 -12.33 3.94
CA THR A 34 23.78 -13.10 2.70
C THR A 34 23.00 -14.41 2.77
N THR A 35 22.71 -14.89 3.98
CA THR A 35 21.97 -16.13 4.22
C THR A 35 20.97 -15.92 5.35
N PHE A 36 19.82 -16.55 5.22
CA PHE A 36 18.77 -16.64 6.22
C PHE A 36 18.24 -18.06 6.09
N ASP A 37 18.38 -18.83 7.17
CA ASP A 37 17.92 -20.20 7.25
C ASP A 37 17.36 -20.40 8.67
N VAL A 38 16.11 -20.84 8.71
CA VAL A 38 15.35 -21.07 9.95
C VAL A 38 15.22 -22.56 10.26
N GLY A 39 15.92 -23.42 9.51
CA GLY A 39 15.94 -24.85 9.69
C GLY A 39 14.57 -25.51 9.47
N ASN A 40 14.17 -26.39 10.38
CA ASN A 40 12.94 -27.18 10.28
C ASN A 40 11.71 -26.48 10.88
N VAL A 41 11.72 -25.16 10.96
CA VAL A 41 10.55 -24.38 11.42
C VAL A 41 9.46 -24.48 10.37
N THR A 42 8.24 -24.74 10.82
CA THR A 42 7.06 -24.91 9.95
C THR A 42 6.03 -23.80 10.15
N SER A 43 6.08 -23.10 11.28
CA SER A 43 5.21 -21.98 11.60
C SER A 43 5.99 -20.80 12.19
N PHE A 44 5.59 -19.59 11.80
CA PHE A 44 6.03 -18.34 12.40
C PHE A 44 4.84 -17.60 13.04
N GLY A 45 5.09 -16.91 14.14
CA GLY A 45 4.27 -15.76 14.52
C GLY A 45 4.58 -14.63 13.54
N ASP A 46 5.61 -13.84 13.87
CA ASP A 46 6.00 -12.66 13.12
C ASP A 46 7.35 -12.85 12.42
N LEU A 47 7.40 -12.60 11.11
CA LEU A 47 8.62 -12.56 10.31
C LEU A 47 8.75 -11.19 9.64
N ILE A 48 9.67 -10.37 10.12
CA ILE A 48 9.93 -9.01 9.60
C ILE A 48 11.36 -8.93 9.08
N LEU A 49 11.50 -8.79 7.76
CA LEU A 49 12.79 -8.72 7.06
C LEU A 49 12.85 -7.44 6.22
N LEU A 50 13.50 -6.40 6.76
CA LEU A 50 13.53 -5.05 6.16
C LEU A 50 14.96 -4.54 5.92
N ASP A 51 15.23 -3.91 4.77
CA ASP A 51 16.55 -3.34 4.43
C ASP A 51 17.72 -4.34 4.63
N ILE A 52 17.54 -5.60 4.17
CA ILE A 52 18.51 -6.68 4.34
C ILE A 52 19.27 -7.02 3.05
N GLY A 53 20.52 -7.48 3.19
CA GLY A 53 21.35 -7.90 2.07
C GLY A 53 21.94 -6.77 1.20
N PRO A 54 22.87 -7.10 0.29
CA PRO A 54 23.52 -6.09 -0.54
C PRO A 54 22.57 -5.35 -1.49
N ASN A 55 22.81 -4.06 -1.74
CA ASN A 55 22.10 -3.31 -2.77
C ASN A 55 23.09 -2.82 -3.84
N PRO A 56 22.93 -3.19 -5.13
CA PRO A 56 21.89 -4.08 -5.69
C PRO A 56 22.16 -5.56 -5.37
N TRP A 57 21.09 -6.32 -5.15
CA TRP A 57 21.20 -7.77 -4.98
C TRP A 57 21.55 -8.44 -6.31
N PRO A 58 22.49 -9.41 -6.33
CA PRO A 58 22.73 -10.19 -7.54
C PRO A 58 21.44 -10.89 -7.95
N ASP A 59 21.04 -10.71 -9.21
CA ASP A 59 19.80 -11.26 -9.77
C ASP A 59 19.71 -12.76 -9.38
N ARG A 60 18.63 -13.17 -8.69
CA ARG A 60 18.22 -14.55 -8.34
C ARG A 60 18.69 -15.15 -7.01
N GLN A 61 19.40 -14.44 -6.14
CA GLN A 61 19.45 -14.92 -4.76
C GLN A 61 18.08 -14.71 -4.12
N SER A 62 17.60 -15.69 -3.37
CA SER A 62 16.43 -15.59 -2.50
C SER A 62 16.83 -16.19 -1.16
N PHE A 63 16.36 -15.57 -0.07
CA PHE A 63 16.47 -16.21 1.22
C PHE A 63 15.63 -17.49 1.21
N ASN A 64 16.19 -18.59 1.69
CA ASN A 64 15.43 -19.82 1.82
C ASN A 64 14.58 -19.70 3.09
N SER A 65 13.26 -19.66 2.95
CA SER A 65 12.39 -19.65 4.12
C SER A 65 12.35 -21.01 4.83
N GLY A 66 12.95 -22.05 4.27
CA GLY A 66 12.92 -23.40 4.82
C GLY A 66 11.55 -24.03 4.59
N ASN A 67 11.02 -24.71 5.61
CA ASN A 67 9.76 -25.47 5.53
C ASN A 67 8.55 -24.71 6.08
N ILE A 68 8.55 -23.37 6.02
CA ILE A 68 7.45 -22.56 6.54
C ILE A 68 6.19 -22.81 5.71
N THR A 69 5.16 -23.36 6.35
CA THR A 69 3.84 -23.56 5.74
C THR A 69 2.81 -22.58 6.27
N THR A 70 3.03 -22.00 7.46
CA THR A 70 2.10 -21.06 8.09
C THR A 70 2.82 -19.88 8.73
N ALA A 71 2.19 -18.71 8.71
CA ALA A 71 2.67 -17.53 9.44
C ALA A 71 1.50 -16.66 9.94
N ASP A 72 1.63 -16.03 11.11
CA ASP A 72 0.65 -15.01 11.53
C ASP A 72 0.93 -13.69 10.78
N TYR A 73 2.16 -13.19 10.83
CA TYR A 73 2.56 -11.93 10.21
C TYR A 73 3.86 -12.07 9.43
N VAL A 74 3.86 -11.61 8.16
CA VAL A 74 5.05 -11.56 7.32
C VAL A 74 5.15 -10.17 6.69
N GLU A 75 6.21 -9.44 7.01
CA GLU A 75 6.55 -8.16 6.37
C GLU A 75 7.96 -8.23 5.78
N ILE A 76 8.05 -8.04 4.47
CA ILE A 76 9.30 -8.20 3.73
C ILE A 76 9.44 -7.15 2.64
N ASP A 77 10.67 -6.66 2.44
CA ASP A 77 11.02 -5.81 1.31
C ASP A 77 12.16 -6.35 0.44
N HIS A 78 12.63 -7.57 0.73
CA HIS A 78 13.67 -8.31 0.01
C HIS A 78 13.19 -9.69 -0.41
N CYS A 79 13.90 -10.35 -1.33
CA CYS A 79 13.45 -11.61 -1.92
C CYS A 79 13.56 -12.78 -0.93
N LEU A 80 12.43 -13.41 -0.62
CA LEU A 80 12.32 -14.58 0.25
C LEU A 80 11.52 -15.67 -0.50
N ASP A 81 12.02 -16.90 -0.50
CA ASP A 81 11.30 -18.01 -1.11
C ASP A 81 10.10 -18.38 -0.25
N LEU A 82 8.88 -18.11 -0.71
CA LEU A 82 7.63 -18.44 0.00
C LEU A 82 6.90 -19.63 -0.64
N SER A 83 7.62 -20.49 -1.39
CA SER A 83 7.01 -21.57 -2.18
C SER A 83 6.23 -22.59 -1.36
N LEU A 84 6.64 -22.82 -0.11
CA LEU A 84 5.98 -23.76 0.80
C LEU A 84 4.89 -23.12 1.66
N LEU A 85 4.78 -21.78 1.67
CA LEU A 85 3.79 -21.06 2.46
C LEU A 85 2.39 -21.39 1.95
N GLU A 86 1.54 -21.94 2.83
CA GLU A 86 0.17 -22.32 2.50
C GLU A 86 -0.84 -21.31 3.02
N ASN A 87 -0.65 -20.82 4.24
CA ASN A 87 -1.57 -19.89 4.88
C ASN A 87 -0.79 -18.80 5.63
N VAL A 88 -1.21 -17.55 5.46
CA VAL A 88 -0.64 -16.43 6.21
C VAL A 88 -1.74 -15.47 6.61
N ARG A 89 -1.78 -15.04 7.87
CA ARG A 89 -2.84 -14.12 8.31
C ARG A 89 -2.58 -12.68 7.86
N TYR A 90 -1.34 -12.21 7.87
CA TYR A 90 -0.97 -10.90 7.34
C TYR A 90 0.28 -11.02 6.48
N LEU A 91 0.18 -10.66 5.20
CA LEU A 91 1.32 -10.62 4.28
C LEU A 91 1.47 -9.20 3.72
N LYS A 92 2.61 -8.57 4.02
CA LYS A 92 2.96 -7.25 3.52
C LYS A 92 4.27 -7.32 2.77
N ILE A 93 4.23 -6.93 1.50
CA ILE A 93 5.39 -6.90 0.63
C ILE A 93 5.55 -5.48 0.10
N SER A 94 6.74 -4.91 0.29
CA SER A 94 7.01 -3.55 -0.17
C SER A 94 8.35 -3.45 -0.90
N LYS A 95 8.51 -2.50 -1.84
CA LYS A 95 9.80 -2.17 -2.47
C LYS A 95 10.58 -3.33 -3.12
N ALA A 96 9.95 -4.50 -3.30
CA ALA A 96 10.61 -5.66 -3.89
C ALA A 96 10.91 -5.39 -5.37
N TYR A 97 12.13 -5.69 -5.79
CA TYR A 97 12.60 -5.49 -7.15
C TYR A 97 13.30 -6.75 -7.65
N ARG A 98 12.86 -7.26 -8.81
CA ARG A 98 13.40 -8.48 -9.45
C ARG A 98 13.44 -9.71 -8.56
N CYS A 99 12.49 -9.81 -7.62
CA CYS A 99 12.43 -10.92 -6.70
C CYS A 99 11.75 -12.12 -7.34
N PHE A 100 12.27 -13.30 -7.03
CA PHE A 100 11.63 -14.55 -7.38
C PHE A 100 10.75 -15.01 -6.23
N TRP A 101 9.52 -14.49 -6.21
CA TRP A 101 8.48 -14.94 -5.31
C TRP A 101 7.76 -16.13 -5.93
N LEU A 102 7.75 -17.25 -5.23
CA LEU A 102 6.96 -18.41 -5.60
C LEU A 102 5.86 -18.58 -4.56
N PHE A 103 4.60 -18.50 -4.97
CA PHE A 103 3.47 -18.89 -4.14
C PHE A 103 2.87 -20.20 -4.63
N LYS A 104 3.72 -21.23 -4.66
CA LYS A 104 3.35 -22.52 -5.23
C LYS A 104 2.25 -23.21 -4.42
N ASN A 105 2.33 -23.13 -3.09
CA ASN A 105 1.43 -23.83 -2.19
C ASN A 105 0.42 -22.91 -1.49
N ILE A 106 0.39 -21.61 -1.81
CA ILE A 106 -0.50 -20.68 -1.13
C ILE A 106 -1.96 -21.08 -1.37
N LYS A 107 -2.73 -21.14 -0.29
CA LYS A 107 -4.17 -21.45 -0.30
C LYS A 107 -4.95 -20.24 0.14
N SER A 108 -4.49 -19.56 1.19
CA SER A 108 -5.15 -18.35 1.67
C SER A 108 -4.23 -17.34 2.33
N ILE A 109 -4.58 -16.07 2.18
CA ILE A 109 -3.97 -14.94 2.88
C ILE A 109 -5.08 -14.24 3.66
N GLY A 110 -4.86 -13.82 4.90
CA GLY A 110 -5.82 -12.97 5.62
C GLY A 110 -5.86 -11.58 5.02
N ASN A 111 -4.91 -10.73 5.41
CA ASN A 111 -4.70 -9.40 4.83
C ASN A 111 -3.49 -9.41 3.92
N TYR A 112 -3.65 -8.90 2.70
CA TYR A 112 -2.60 -8.87 1.70
C TYR A 112 -2.30 -7.45 1.25
N THR A 113 -1.09 -6.96 1.53
CA THR A 113 -0.68 -5.59 1.19
C THR A 113 0.54 -5.62 0.27
N LEU A 114 0.40 -5.06 -0.92
CA LEU A 114 1.46 -4.87 -1.90
C LEU A 114 1.69 -3.38 -2.11
N THR A 115 2.89 -2.89 -1.80
CA THR A 115 3.19 -1.45 -1.93
C THR A 115 4.52 -1.15 -2.59
N ASN A 116 4.63 -0.02 -3.28
CA ASN A 116 5.91 0.49 -3.78
C ASN A 116 6.68 -0.51 -4.67
N LEU A 117 5.99 -1.39 -5.41
CA LEU A 117 6.63 -2.30 -6.37
C LEU A 117 6.82 -1.57 -7.70
N SER A 118 7.96 -1.80 -8.33
CA SER A 118 8.35 -1.14 -9.58
C SER A 118 8.61 -2.09 -10.75
N ASP A 119 8.59 -3.40 -10.48
CA ASP A 119 8.92 -4.43 -11.44
C ASP A 119 7.66 -5.26 -11.78
N PRO A 120 7.20 -5.26 -13.04
CA PRO A 120 5.97 -5.96 -13.43
C PRO A 120 6.09 -7.48 -13.26
N GLU A 121 7.28 -8.05 -13.44
CA GLU A 121 7.50 -9.49 -13.24
C GLU A 121 7.36 -9.88 -11.76
N THR A 122 7.93 -9.09 -10.84
CA THR A 122 7.75 -9.26 -9.40
C THR A 122 6.28 -9.18 -9.02
N LEU A 123 5.53 -8.19 -9.51
CA LEU A 123 4.09 -8.07 -9.26
C LEU A 123 3.31 -9.28 -9.80
N ALA A 124 3.58 -9.70 -11.03
CA ALA A 124 2.92 -10.85 -11.64
C ALA A 124 3.16 -12.15 -10.85
N ARG A 125 4.37 -12.35 -10.33
CA ARG A 125 4.69 -13.51 -9.49
C ARG A 125 3.95 -13.48 -8.16
N LEU A 126 3.83 -12.30 -7.54
CA LEU A 126 3.11 -12.10 -6.29
C LEU A 126 1.59 -12.27 -6.42
N LEU A 127 1.02 -11.97 -7.58
CA LEU A 127 -0.41 -12.06 -7.82
C LEU A 127 -0.85 -13.38 -8.46
N ASN A 128 0.03 -14.01 -9.25
CA ASN A 128 -0.30 -15.22 -9.99
C ASN A 128 0.31 -16.47 -9.36
N GLY A 129 1.24 -16.31 -8.40
CA GLY A 129 2.05 -17.38 -7.83
C GLY A 129 3.01 -18.05 -8.82
N ARG A 130 3.09 -17.55 -10.06
CA ARG A 130 3.69 -18.23 -11.20
C ARG A 130 5.21 -18.25 -11.11
N GLY A 131 5.79 -19.44 -11.04
CA GLY A 131 7.22 -19.64 -11.22
C GLY A 131 7.65 -19.50 -12.68
N VAL A 132 8.97 -19.48 -12.92
CA VAL A 132 9.52 -19.54 -14.29
C VAL A 132 9.23 -20.94 -14.86
N GLY A 133 8.07 -21.10 -15.51
CA GLY A 133 7.59 -22.36 -16.05
C GLY A 133 6.09 -22.33 -16.28
N TRP A 134 5.61 -22.95 -17.36
CA TRP A 134 4.20 -22.99 -17.78
C TRP A 134 3.30 -23.86 -16.89
N VAL A 135 3.60 -23.97 -15.61
CA VAL A 135 2.80 -24.75 -14.66
C VAL A 135 1.63 -23.88 -14.21
N GLU A 136 0.41 -24.41 -14.36
CA GLU A 136 -0.79 -23.82 -13.78
C GLU A 136 -0.58 -23.67 -12.27
N THR A 137 -0.69 -22.44 -11.79
CA THR A 137 -0.63 -22.16 -10.36
C THR A 137 -2.00 -22.26 -9.75
N PRO A 138 -2.10 -22.80 -8.51
CA PRO A 138 -3.37 -22.85 -7.83
C PRO A 138 -3.86 -21.43 -7.57
N SER A 139 -5.17 -21.25 -7.70
CA SER A 139 -5.81 -20.05 -7.22
C SER A 139 -5.88 -20.02 -5.70
N PHE A 140 -5.93 -18.83 -5.13
CA PHE A 140 -5.96 -18.60 -3.70
C PHE A 140 -6.95 -17.51 -3.33
N ARG A 141 -7.34 -17.48 -2.06
CA ARG A 141 -8.32 -16.52 -1.52
C ARG A 141 -7.67 -15.53 -0.56
N ILE A 142 -8.22 -14.32 -0.53
CA ILE A 142 -7.95 -13.34 0.51
C ILE A 142 -9.12 -13.39 1.49
N ASN A 143 -8.88 -13.85 2.71
CA ASN A 143 -9.93 -14.05 3.72
C ASN A 143 -10.40 -12.73 4.33
N GLU A 144 -9.53 -11.71 4.40
CA GLU A 144 -9.83 -10.38 4.94
C GLU A 144 -9.67 -9.33 3.83
N SER A 145 -8.69 -8.42 3.91
CA SER A 145 -8.54 -7.29 2.99
C SER A 145 -7.36 -7.44 2.02
N MET A 146 -7.48 -6.82 0.84
CA MET A 146 -6.39 -6.71 -0.13
C MET A 146 -6.11 -5.24 -0.45
N ILE A 147 -4.84 -4.85 -0.43
CA ILE A 147 -4.37 -3.50 -0.74
C ILE A 147 -3.26 -3.59 -1.78
N ILE A 148 -3.46 -2.93 -2.92
CA ILE A 148 -2.46 -2.70 -3.96
C ILE A 148 -2.26 -1.19 -4.06
N ASP A 149 -1.15 -0.69 -3.52
CA ASP A 149 -0.94 0.76 -3.40
C ASP A 149 0.42 1.23 -3.87
N SER A 150 0.47 2.44 -4.43
CA SER A 150 1.72 3.13 -4.76
C SER A 150 2.64 2.32 -5.70
N LEU A 151 2.08 1.52 -6.61
CA LEU A 151 2.86 0.78 -7.60
C LEU A 151 3.24 1.69 -8.77
N ARG A 152 4.47 1.57 -9.26
CA ARG A 152 4.95 2.32 -10.43
C ARG A 152 5.71 1.40 -11.36
N LEU A 153 4.99 0.78 -12.29
CA LEU A 153 5.60 -0.13 -13.24
C LEU A 153 6.20 0.66 -14.39
N TYR A 154 7.46 0.39 -14.68
CA TYR A 154 8.12 0.96 -15.85
C TYR A 154 7.85 0.05 -17.05
N SER A 155 7.33 0.61 -18.15
CA SER A 155 7.24 -0.13 -19.40
C SER A 155 8.64 -0.55 -19.80
N ASN A 156 8.90 -1.85 -19.85
CA ASN A 156 10.20 -2.37 -20.22
C ASN A 156 10.52 -1.83 -21.63
N SER A 157 11.63 -1.11 -21.80
CA SER A 157 12.01 -0.47 -23.08
C SER A 157 12.29 -1.46 -24.23
N LEU A 158 12.07 -2.75 -23.99
CA LEU A 158 12.23 -3.84 -24.93
C LEU A 158 10.98 -4.09 -25.80
N GLY A 159 9.95 -3.23 -25.70
CA GLY A 159 8.77 -3.31 -26.57
C GLY A 159 7.77 -4.41 -26.20
N TYR A 160 7.99 -5.08 -25.07
CA TYR A 160 6.91 -5.78 -24.38
C TYR A 160 6.08 -4.69 -23.71
N SER A 161 4.87 -4.44 -24.23
CA SER A 161 3.86 -3.65 -23.52
C SER A 161 3.80 -4.12 -22.07
N SER A 162 3.40 -3.28 -21.12
CA SER A 162 3.10 -3.73 -19.75
C SER A 162 2.15 -4.93 -19.83
N ASP A 163 2.72 -6.12 -19.74
CA ASP A 163 1.99 -7.35 -20.00
C ASP A 163 0.84 -7.39 -19.00
N GLU A 164 -0.35 -7.69 -19.52
CA GLU A 164 -1.53 -7.88 -18.71
C GLU A 164 -1.23 -8.93 -17.63
N ILE A 165 -1.29 -8.53 -16.37
CA ILE A 165 -1.09 -9.42 -15.24
C ILE A 165 -2.44 -10.02 -14.92
N VAL A 166 -2.51 -11.35 -14.83
CA VAL A 166 -3.75 -12.10 -14.53
C VAL A 166 -3.68 -12.76 -13.14
N PRO A 167 -4.07 -12.06 -12.06
CA PRO A 167 -4.03 -12.58 -10.69
C PRO A 167 -4.83 -13.86 -10.52
N GLN A 168 -4.31 -14.79 -9.71
CA GLN A 168 -4.95 -16.07 -9.38
C GLN A 168 -5.81 -15.96 -8.11
N ILE A 169 -6.40 -14.79 -7.88
CA ILE A 169 -7.17 -14.48 -6.68
C ILE A 169 -8.65 -14.73 -6.96
N THR A 170 -9.31 -15.56 -6.14
CA THR A 170 -10.71 -15.95 -6.36
C THR A 170 -11.73 -15.13 -5.58
N THR A 171 -11.40 -14.76 -4.34
CA THR A 171 -12.29 -13.99 -3.46
C THR A 171 -11.50 -13.04 -2.58
N VAL A 172 -12.10 -11.91 -2.24
CA VAL A 172 -11.63 -11.01 -1.16
C VAL A 172 -12.74 -10.88 -0.12
N GLY A 173 -12.45 -11.27 1.13
CA GLY A 173 -13.49 -11.38 2.16
C GLY A 173 -14.06 -10.05 2.62
N THR A 174 -13.28 -8.97 2.58
CA THR A 174 -13.70 -7.62 2.99
C THR A 174 -13.39 -6.59 1.91
N ASP A 175 -12.48 -5.65 2.18
CA ASP A 175 -12.15 -4.55 1.27
C ASP A 175 -11.03 -4.93 0.30
N PHE A 176 -11.20 -4.54 -0.95
CA PHE A 176 -10.19 -4.60 -1.99
C PHE A 176 -9.88 -3.18 -2.50
N ASN A 177 -8.71 -2.68 -2.10
CA ASN A 177 -8.25 -1.32 -2.42
C ASN A 177 -7.13 -1.34 -3.45
N ILE A 178 -7.30 -0.58 -4.54
CA ILE A 178 -6.29 -0.36 -5.58
C ILE A 178 -6.06 1.15 -5.71
N THR A 179 -4.97 1.65 -5.14
CA THR A 179 -4.77 3.08 -4.95
C THR A 179 -3.42 3.60 -5.45
N SER A 180 -3.39 4.82 -5.98
CA SER A 180 -2.15 5.54 -6.28
C SER A 180 -1.17 4.80 -7.21
N ASN A 181 -1.66 3.96 -8.12
CA ASN A 181 -0.82 3.17 -9.02
C ASN A 181 -0.58 3.88 -10.36
N THR A 182 0.52 3.57 -11.03
CA THR A 182 0.87 4.12 -12.36
C THR A 182 1.34 3.02 -13.31
N ASN A 183 0.81 3.02 -14.53
CA ASN A 183 1.10 2.03 -15.58
C ASN A 183 0.83 0.57 -15.16
N VAL A 184 -0.24 0.33 -14.40
CA VAL A 184 -0.58 -1.00 -13.91
C VAL A 184 -1.71 -1.58 -14.74
N ASN A 185 -1.53 -2.79 -15.27
CA ASN A 185 -2.55 -3.53 -16.03
C ASN A 185 -2.88 -4.86 -15.35
N LEU A 186 -4.04 -4.96 -14.68
CA LEU A 186 -4.48 -6.15 -13.96
C LEU A 186 -5.82 -6.66 -14.48
N THR A 187 -5.90 -7.97 -14.67
CA THR A 187 -7.10 -8.66 -15.16
C THR A 187 -7.49 -9.78 -14.21
N PHE A 188 -8.51 -9.52 -13.40
CA PHE A 188 -8.98 -10.40 -12.34
C PHE A 188 -10.01 -11.42 -12.86
N ASP A 189 -9.60 -12.29 -13.77
CA ASP A 189 -10.49 -13.28 -14.41
C ASP A 189 -10.96 -14.41 -13.48
N PHE A 190 -10.32 -14.53 -12.32
CA PHE A 190 -10.66 -15.53 -11.30
C PHE A 190 -11.46 -14.95 -10.14
N LEU A 191 -11.49 -13.62 -9.98
CA LEU A 191 -12.14 -12.96 -8.86
C LEU A 191 -13.66 -12.96 -9.08
N THR A 192 -14.39 -13.64 -8.20
CA THR A 192 -15.84 -13.77 -8.31
C THR A 192 -16.61 -12.98 -7.25
N ASP A 193 -15.96 -12.62 -6.13
CA ASP A 193 -16.61 -12.02 -4.97
C ASP A 193 -15.67 -11.05 -4.23
N VAL A 194 -16.21 -9.89 -3.83
CA VAL A 194 -15.59 -8.95 -2.88
C VAL A 194 -16.62 -8.62 -1.80
N GLY A 195 -16.37 -9.08 -0.57
CA GLY A 195 -17.39 -9.11 0.47
C GLY A 195 -17.86 -7.73 0.96
N ALA A 196 -16.94 -6.75 1.08
CA ALA A 196 -17.27 -5.41 1.56
C ALA A 196 -17.17 -4.35 0.46
N SER A 197 -15.97 -3.95 0.04
CA SER A 197 -15.83 -2.83 -0.91
C SER A 197 -14.75 -3.08 -1.96
N LEU A 198 -15.03 -2.76 -3.23
CA LEU A 198 -14.02 -2.61 -4.28
C LEU A 198 -13.74 -1.12 -4.48
N PHE A 199 -12.57 -0.66 -4.04
CA PHE A 199 -12.15 0.73 -4.10
C PHE A 199 -10.98 0.92 -5.06
N ILE A 200 -11.18 1.69 -6.13
CA ILE A 200 -10.12 2.02 -7.11
C ILE A 200 -10.02 3.54 -7.21
N HIS A 201 -8.92 4.09 -6.70
CA HIS A 201 -8.74 5.54 -6.56
C HIS A 201 -7.36 6.03 -6.93
N ASN A 202 -7.30 7.19 -7.59
CA ASN A 202 -6.05 7.90 -7.86
C ASN A 202 -5.03 7.08 -8.68
N ASN A 203 -5.50 6.19 -9.56
CA ASN A 203 -4.63 5.45 -10.47
C ASN A 203 -4.43 6.23 -11.78
N THR A 204 -3.22 6.16 -12.35
CA THR A 204 -2.86 6.87 -13.58
C THR A 204 -2.37 5.90 -14.66
N ASP A 205 -2.80 6.10 -15.91
CA ASP A 205 -2.39 5.29 -17.07
C ASP A 205 -2.51 3.76 -16.80
N SER A 206 -3.53 3.35 -16.06
CA SER A 206 -3.73 1.98 -15.60
C SER A 206 -4.95 1.34 -16.26
N GLN A 207 -5.04 0.02 -16.20
CA GLN A 207 -6.16 -0.76 -16.71
C GLN A 207 -6.50 -1.86 -15.71
N PHE A 208 -7.79 -1.96 -15.40
CA PHE A 208 -8.31 -2.98 -14.50
C PHE A 208 -9.47 -3.68 -15.20
N LYS A 209 -9.53 -5.01 -15.14
CA LYS A 209 -10.64 -5.80 -15.68
C LYS A 209 -11.18 -6.77 -14.63
N PHE A 210 -12.50 -6.90 -14.58
CA PHE A 210 -13.22 -7.76 -13.62
C PHE A 210 -14.31 -8.57 -14.34
N GLU A 211 -13.91 -9.58 -15.11
CA GLU A 211 -14.86 -10.31 -15.97
C GLU A 211 -15.84 -11.19 -15.19
N LYS A 212 -15.43 -11.75 -14.05
CA LYS A 212 -16.22 -12.77 -13.32
C LYS A 212 -16.75 -12.32 -11.97
N ILE A 213 -16.54 -11.07 -11.59
CA ILE A 213 -17.03 -10.56 -10.32
C ILE A 213 -18.56 -10.52 -10.36
N SER A 214 -19.18 -11.30 -9.50
CA SER A 214 -20.63 -11.51 -9.49
C SER A 214 -21.31 -10.77 -8.35
N THR A 215 -20.64 -10.68 -7.22
CA THR A 215 -21.13 -10.02 -6.01
C THR A 215 -20.06 -9.09 -5.47
N VAL A 216 -20.46 -7.87 -5.15
CA VAL A 216 -19.63 -6.90 -4.44
C VAL A 216 -20.48 -6.21 -3.39
N GLY A 217 -19.96 -5.90 -2.20
CA GLY A 217 -20.68 -5.02 -1.29
C GLY A 217 -20.83 -3.62 -1.90
N SER A 218 -19.79 -2.80 -1.96
CA SER A 218 -19.84 -1.48 -2.59
C SER A 218 -18.73 -1.29 -3.62
N ILE A 219 -19.03 -0.64 -4.74
CA ILE A 219 -18.05 -0.30 -5.77
C ILE A 219 -17.81 1.21 -5.73
N LEU A 220 -16.55 1.62 -5.59
CA LEU A 220 -16.16 3.02 -5.62
C LEU A 220 -14.94 3.21 -6.54
N LEU A 221 -15.17 3.81 -7.70
CA LEU A 221 -14.21 4.01 -8.79
C LEU A 221 -14.09 5.50 -9.08
N ILE A 222 -13.08 6.16 -8.53
CA ILE A 222 -12.98 7.64 -8.56
C ILE A 222 -11.56 8.14 -8.87
N ASP A 223 -11.44 9.26 -9.58
CA ASP A 223 -10.17 9.97 -9.81
C ASP A 223 -9.07 9.14 -10.48
N ASN A 224 -9.43 8.24 -11.40
CA ASN A 224 -8.47 7.42 -12.14
C ASN A 224 -8.13 8.08 -13.48
N ILE A 225 -7.08 8.90 -13.51
CA ILE A 225 -6.66 9.69 -14.68
C ILE A 225 -6.12 8.77 -15.77
N ASN A 226 -6.51 9.00 -17.04
CA ASN A 226 -6.12 8.18 -18.20
C ASN A 226 -6.33 6.67 -18.00
N THR A 227 -7.23 6.31 -17.09
CA THR A 227 -7.55 4.94 -16.73
C THR A 227 -9.00 4.74 -17.10
N THR A 228 -9.26 3.84 -18.03
CA THR A 228 -10.62 3.53 -18.42
C THR A 228 -11.30 2.74 -17.31
N ILE A 229 -12.52 3.14 -16.94
CA ILE A 229 -13.30 2.47 -15.92
C ILE A 229 -13.63 1.03 -16.39
N PRO A 230 -13.45 0.01 -15.51
CA PRO A 230 -13.74 -1.38 -15.85
C PRO A 230 -15.19 -1.63 -16.21
N TRP A 231 -15.37 -2.59 -17.12
CA TRP A 231 -16.66 -3.25 -17.36
C TRP A 231 -16.90 -4.37 -16.34
N PHE A 232 -18.16 -4.54 -15.92
CA PHE A 232 -18.59 -5.55 -14.96
C PHE A 232 -19.65 -6.47 -15.58
N PRO A 233 -19.27 -7.36 -16.51
CA PRO A 233 -20.21 -8.18 -17.25
C PRO A 233 -20.98 -9.19 -16.39
N ALA A 234 -20.34 -9.70 -15.34
CA ALA A 234 -20.91 -10.74 -14.48
C ALA A 234 -21.56 -10.22 -13.20
N LEU A 235 -21.49 -8.91 -12.92
CA LEU A 235 -21.98 -8.35 -11.66
C LEU A 235 -23.50 -8.45 -11.59
N THR A 236 -24.01 -9.24 -10.64
CA THR A 236 -25.44 -9.45 -10.42
C THR A 236 -25.95 -8.68 -9.21
N ILE A 237 -25.14 -8.55 -8.15
CA ILE A 237 -25.55 -7.95 -6.88
C ILE A 237 -24.50 -6.92 -6.42
N ALA A 238 -24.99 -5.75 -6.02
CA ALA A 238 -24.22 -4.76 -5.26
C ALA A 238 -25.07 -4.08 -4.17
N ASN A 239 -24.42 -3.49 -3.17
CA ASN A 239 -25.07 -2.58 -2.21
C ASN A 239 -25.06 -1.15 -2.74
N ASP A 240 -23.88 -0.60 -3.05
CA ASP A 240 -23.73 0.75 -3.58
C ASP A 240 -22.74 0.77 -4.74
N ILE A 241 -22.96 1.67 -5.71
CA ILE A 241 -22.08 1.85 -6.86
C ILE A 241 -21.84 3.34 -7.04
N HIS A 242 -20.60 3.79 -6.95
CA HIS A 242 -20.19 5.14 -7.30
C HIS A 242 -19.02 5.11 -8.27
N ILE A 243 -19.26 5.63 -9.48
CA ILE A 243 -18.29 5.66 -10.56
C ILE A 243 -18.13 7.10 -11.04
N ARG A 244 -16.89 7.59 -11.07
CA ARG A 244 -16.52 8.87 -11.64
C ARG A 244 -15.24 8.75 -12.47
N GLY A 245 -15.34 8.98 -13.79
CA GLY A 245 -14.21 8.82 -14.70
C GLY A 245 -14.60 8.61 -16.16
N ASN A 246 -13.62 8.24 -16.98
CA ASN A 246 -13.81 7.90 -18.39
C ASN A 246 -14.30 6.44 -18.53
N ILE A 247 -15.51 6.24 -19.04
CA ILE A 247 -16.15 4.91 -19.17
C ILE A 247 -15.94 4.36 -20.57
N ASP A 248 -15.55 3.08 -20.69
CA ASP A 248 -15.48 2.40 -21.99
C ASP A 248 -16.88 2.15 -22.57
N THR A 249 -17.24 2.88 -23.63
CA THR A 249 -18.51 2.72 -24.35
C THR A 249 -18.38 1.78 -25.55
N SER A 250 -17.17 1.30 -25.88
CA SER A 250 -16.92 0.49 -27.08
C SER A 250 -17.61 -0.88 -27.05
N ILE A 251 -17.84 -1.39 -25.85
CA ILE A 251 -18.53 -2.66 -25.55
C ILE A 251 -20.05 -2.51 -25.44
N GLY A 252 -20.57 -1.29 -25.59
CA GLY A 252 -21.99 -0.95 -25.53
C GLY A 252 -22.35 -0.02 -24.36
N PRO A 253 -23.62 0.43 -24.30
CA PRO A 253 -24.06 1.44 -23.32
C PRO A 253 -24.24 0.89 -21.90
N ASN A 254 -24.07 -0.42 -21.70
CA ASN A 254 -24.39 -1.06 -20.43
C ASN A 254 -23.15 -1.62 -19.74
N ILE A 255 -22.69 -0.90 -18.72
CA ILE A 255 -21.55 -1.31 -17.89
C ILE A 255 -21.87 -2.46 -16.92
N PHE A 256 -23.16 -2.78 -16.69
CA PHE A 256 -23.61 -3.84 -15.79
C PHE A 256 -24.68 -4.75 -16.44
N PRO A 257 -24.35 -5.50 -17.50
CA PRO A 257 -25.35 -6.26 -18.27
C PRO A 257 -26.06 -7.36 -17.47
N ALA A 258 -25.40 -7.95 -16.48
CA ALA A 258 -25.96 -9.00 -15.64
C ALA A 258 -26.59 -8.50 -14.33
N LEU A 259 -26.66 -7.19 -14.10
CA LEU A 259 -27.15 -6.62 -12.85
C LEU A 259 -28.56 -7.11 -12.56
N GLN A 260 -28.81 -7.52 -11.32
CA GLN A 260 -30.12 -7.99 -10.85
C GLN A 260 -30.65 -7.09 -9.74
N SER A 261 -29.78 -6.66 -8.83
CA SER A 261 -30.19 -5.83 -7.70
C SER A 261 -29.06 -4.93 -7.18
N VAL A 262 -29.41 -3.68 -6.88
CA VAL A 262 -28.61 -2.75 -6.07
C VAL A 262 -29.47 -2.25 -4.92
N THR A 263 -29.10 -2.59 -3.68
CA THR A 263 -29.94 -2.25 -2.51
C THR A 263 -29.87 -0.77 -2.14
N GLY A 264 -28.75 -0.12 -2.39
CA GLY A 264 -28.45 1.26 -2.06
C GLY A 264 -28.52 2.20 -3.27
N THR A 265 -27.47 2.98 -3.48
CA THR A 265 -27.44 4.04 -4.48
C THR A 265 -26.48 3.73 -5.62
N VAL A 266 -26.89 4.06 -6.84
CA VAL A 266 -26.03 4.08 -8.02
C VAL A 266 -25.79 5.53 -8.43
N VAL A 267 -24.53 5.96 -8.39
CA VAL A 267 -24.06 7.28 -8.80
C VAL A 267 -23.04 7.11 -9.93
N ILE A 268 -23.35 7.62 -11.12
CA ILE A 268 -22.45 7.62 -12.27
C ILE A 268 -22.15 9.06 -12.69
N GLU A 269 -20.88 9.43 -12.67
CA GLU A 269 -20.34 10.72 -13.06
C GLU A 269 -19.35 10.51 -14.21
N ALA A 270 -19.88 10.22 -15.40
CA ALA A 270 -19.07 9.96 -16.59
C ALA A 270 -18.32 11.23 -17.04
N TRP A 271 -17.08 11.06 -17.50
CA TRP A 271 -16.27 12.14 -18.08
C TRP A 271 -16.37 12.22 -19.60
N ASN A 272 -16.97 11.22 -20.23
CA ASN A 272 -17.18 11.15 -21.67
C ASN A 272 -18.65 11.40 -22.03
N ASP A 273 -18.85 12.27 -23.01
CA ASP A 273 -20.19 12.76 -23.42
C ASP A 273 -21.07 11.70 -24.09
N ASP A 274 -20.47 10.60 -24.54
CA ASP A 274 -21.12 9.50 -25.25
C ASP A 274 -21.67 8.41 -24.31
N PHE A 275 -21.49 8.53 -22.99
CA PHE A 275 -22.09 7.61 -22.04
C PHE A 275 -23.63 7.79 -21.98
N ASP A 276 -24.36 6.69 -22.21
CA ASP A 276 -25.83 6.67 -22.23
C ASP A 276 -26.41 6.03 -20.97
N CYS A 277 -27.13 6.82 -20.18
CA CYS A 277 -27.78 6.38 -18.94
C CYS A 277 -29.06 5.56 -19.17
N SER A 278 -29.53 5.40 -20.41
CA SER A 278 -30.83 4.77 -20.72
C SER A 278 -31.02 3.39 -20.10
N LYS A 279 -29.96 2.57 -20.06
CA LYS A 279 -30.00 1.24 -19.43
C LYS A 279 -30.07 1.28 -17.92
N LEU A 280 -29.39 2.22 -17.27
CA LEU A 280 -29.48 2.39 -15.82
C LEU A 280 -30.86 2.92 -15.40
N VAL A 281 -31.44 3.82 -16.21
CA VAL A 281 -32.82 4.28 -16.03
C VAL A 281 -33.79 3.11 -16.15
N GLN A 282 -33.61 2.23 -17.13
CA GLN A 282 -34.42 1.01 -17.26
C GLN A 282 -34.31 0.10 -16.01
N TYR A 283 -33.11 -0.05 -15.45
CA TYR A 283 -32.92 -0.82 -14.21
C TYR A 283 -33.62 -0.18 -13.00
N ARG A 284 -33.61 1.14 -12.89
CA ARG A 284 -34.38 1.86 -11.87
C ARG A 284 -35.89 1.62 -12.02
N ASP A 285 -36.41 1.79 -13.24
CA ASP A 285 -37.84 1.64 -13.51
C ASP A 285 -38.33 0.19 -13.30
N ASN A 286 -37.44 -0.79 -13.47
CA ASN A 286 -37.67 -2.19 -13.14
C ASN A 286 -37.47 -2.54 -11.65
N HIS A 287 -37.23 -1.55 -10.78
CA HIS A 287 -36.94 -1.73 -9.36
C HIS A 287 -35.68 -2.56 -9.04
N MET A 288 -34.74 -2.65 -9.98
CA MET A 288 -33.45 -3.29 -9.77
C MET A 288 -32.46 -2.32 -9.10
N ILE A 289 -32.62 -1.02 -9.34
CA ILE A 289 -31.89 0.06 -8.67
C ILE A 289 -32.91 0.95 -7.94
N HIS A 290 -32.73 1.16 -6.63
CA HIS A 290 -33.64 2.02 -5.87
C HIS A 290 -33.38 3.52 -6.10
N HIS A 291 -32.11 3.93 -6.06
CA HIS A 291 -31.71 5.32 -6.22
C HIS A 291 -30.65 5.44 -7.32
N LEU A 292 -30.93 6.26 -8.33
CA LEU A 292 -30.05 6.49 -9.47
C LEU A 292 -29.76 7.98 -9.63
N SER A 293 -28.48 8.33 -9.65
CA SER A 293 -27.95 9.61 -10.14
C SER A 293 -26.99 9.32 -11.29
N CYS A 294 -27.28 9.83 -12.49
CA CYS A 294 -26.46 9.56 -13.67
C CYS A 294 -26.22 10.86 -14.45
N ASN A 295 -24.95 11.26 -14.52
CA ASN A 295 -24.48 12.37 -15.34
C ASN A 295 -23.97 11.84 -16.68
N GLY A 296 -24.92 11.58 -17.58
CA GLY A 296 -24.71 11.16 -18.96
C GLY A 296 -25.94 11.50 -19.80
N THR A 297 -25.96 11.07 -21.06
CA THR A 297 -27.14 11.27 -21.93
C THR A 297 -28.33 10.42 -21.47
N ASN A 298 -29.56 10.82 -21.83
CA ASN A 298 -30.81 10.10 -21.51
C ASN A 298 -31.00 9.75 -20.01
N ASN A 299 -30.55 10.61 -19.09
CA ASN A 299 -30.66 10.39 -17.64
C ASN A 299 -32.10 10.41 -17.05
N GLY A 300 -33.13 10.44 -17.90
CA GLY A 300 -34.53 10.41 -17.48
C GLY A 300 -35.09 11.71 -16.90
N THR A 301 -34.32 12.81 -16.92
CA THR A 301 -34.81 14.13 -16.47
C THR A 301 -35.64 14.87 -17.53
N THR A 302 -35.66 14.38 -18.77
CA THR A 302 -36.36 15.01 -19.92
C THR A 302 -37.87 14.73 -19.98
N GLY A 303 -38.43 14.00 -19.02
CA GLY A 303 -39.84 13.56 -19.02
C GLY A 303 -40.86 14.50 -18.37
N VAL A 304 -40.43 15.57 -17.66
CA VAL A 304 -41.36 16.58 -17.10
C VAL A 304 -41.22 17.88 -17.89
N ALA A 305 -41.40 17.79 -19.21
CA ALA A 305 -41.89 18.94 -19.98
C ALA A 305 -43.36 19.14 -19.61
N ASN A 306 -43.61 19.77 -18.46
CA ASN A 306 -44.92 20.32 -18.19
C ASN A 306 -45.23 21.33 -19.29
N ASN A 307 -46.33 21.09 -20.00
CA ASN A 307 -47.08 22.10 -20.75
C ASN A 307 -47.57 23.19 -19.79
N ALA A 308 -46.65 23.95 -19.19
CA ALA A 308 -46.91 25.09 -18.35
C ALA A 308 -46.38 26.32 -19.07
N ILE A 309 -47.36 27.05 -19.59
CA ILE A 309 -47.34 28.46 -20.01
C ILE A 309 -46.12 29.22 -19.46
N ASP A 310 -45.28 29.63 -20.40
CA ASP A 310 -44.56 30.90 -20.47
C ASP A 310 -44.67 31.76 -19.20
N THR A 311 -43.84 31.46 -18.21
CA THR A 311 -43.48 32.40 -17.15
C THR A 311 -41.99 32.26 -16.88
N ILE A 312 -41.29 33.28 -17.38
CA ILE A 312 -39.89 33.63 -17.17
C ILE A 312 -39.50 33.38 -15.71
N HIS A 313 -38.62 32.42 -15.42
CA HIS A 313 -37.69 32.49 -14.29
C HIS A 313 -36.54 31.46 -14.40
N GLU A 314 -35.32 32.02 -14.46
CA GLU A 314 -34.02 31.48 -14.04
C GLU A 314 -33.65 30.04 -14.40
N SER A 315 -33.23 29.89 -15.66
CA SER A 315 -32.19 28.94 -16.03
C SER A 315 -30.85 29.32 -15.37
N ASN A 316 -30.21 28.34 -14.71
CA ASN A 316 -28.82 28.42 -14.27
C ASN A 316 -27.90 28.85 -15.42
N PRO A 317 -26.86 29.66 -15.15
CA PRO A 317 -26.16 30.43 -16.16
C PRO A 317 -25.25 29.54 -17.00
N VAL A 318 -25.69 29.23 -18.21
CA VAL A 318 -24.78 28.99 -19.33
C VAL A 318 -24.00 30.29 -19.51
N LEU A 319 -22.71 30.26 -19.15
CA LEU A 319 -21.84 31.43 -19.27
C LEU A 319 -21.78 31.87 -20.74
N SER A 320 -22.36 33.05 -20.98
CA SER A 320 -22.28 33.79 -22.23
C SER A 320 -20.81 33.89 -22.72
N PRO A 321 -20.55 33.82 -24.04
CA PRO A 321 -19.22 34.00 -24.63
C PRO A 321 -18.47 35.28 -24.19
N GLY A 322 -19.15 36.26 -23.57
CA GLY A 322 -18.52 37.43 -22.95
C GLY A 322 -17.83 37.19 -21.60
N GLY A 323 -18.02 36.03 -20.95
CA GLY A 323 -17.41 35.69 -19.64
C GLY A 323 -15.96 35.21 -19.72
N TRP A 324 -15.47 34.85 -20.91
CA TRP A 324 -14.10 34.36 -21.12
C TRP A 324 -13.04 35.47 -21.03
N ALA A 325 -13.42 36.75 -21.09
CA ALA A 325 -12.49 37.86 -20.90
C ALA A 325 -12.11 38.11 -19.43
N GLY A 326 -12.89 37.59 -18.46
CA GLY A 326 -12.66 37.81 -17.03
C GLY A 326 -11.72 36.80 -16.34
N VAL A 327 -11.64 35.56 -16.85
CA VAL A 327 -10.79 34.49 -16.28
C VAL A 327 -9.33 34.61 -16.72
N GLY A 328 -9.07 35.28 -17.86
CA GLY A 328 -7.71 35.53 -18.35
C GLY A 328 -6.86 36.44 -17.45
N VAL A 329 -7.48 37.29 -16.62
CA VAL A 329 -6.75 38.17 -15.68
C VAL A 329 -6.43 37.46 -14.36
N GLY A 330 -7.26 36.48 -13.96
CA GLY A 330 -7.06 35.73 -12.71
C GLY A 330 -5.86 34.77 -12.77
N ILE A 331 -5.64 34.11 -13.91
CA ILE A 331 -4.54 33.15 -14.08
C ILE A 331 -3.18 33.89 -14.13
N GLY A 332 -3.13 35.08 -14.72
CA GLY A 332 -1.92 35.92 -14.74
C GLY A 332 -1.45 36.34 -13.35
N GLY A 333 -2.38 36.70 -12.46
CA GLY A 333 -2.07 37.06 -11.07
C GLY A 333 -1.53 35.89 -10.25
N PHE A 334 -2.08 34.69 -10.46
CA PHE A 334 -1.68 33.50 -9.69
C PHE A 334 -0.25 33.04 -10.02
N VAL A 335 0.15 33.08 -11.29
CA VAL A 335 1.52 32.71 -11.72
C VAL A 335 2.55 33.70 -11.19
N VAL A 336 2.25 35.00 -11.23
CA VAL A 336 3.14 36.04 -10.66
C VAL A 336 3.23 35.91 -9.14
N GLY A 337 2.12 35.64 -8.46
CA GLY A 337 2.10 35.38 -7.01
C GLY A 337 2.94 34.18 -6.60
N LEU A 338 2.85 33.07 -7.34
CA LEU A 338 3.66 31.87 -7.12
C LEU A 338 5.15 32.14 -7.29
N LEU A 339 5.55 32.89 -8.34
CA LEU A 339 6.94 33.24 -8.57
C LEU A 339 7.51 34.14 -7.46
N VAL A 340 6.73 35.13 -6.99
CA VAL A 340 7.15 36.00 -5.88
C VAL A 340 7.28 35.21 -4.57
N SER A 341 6.34 34.30 -4.27
CA SER A 341 6.43 33.45 -3.08
C SER A 341 7.63 32.49 -3.13
N LEU A 342 7.93 31.89 -4.29
CA LEU A 342 9.09 31.01 -4.46
C LEU A 342 10.41 31.77 -4.28
N ILE A 343 10.51 32.99 -4.84
CA ILE A 343 11.68 33.84 -4.65
C ILE A 343 11.83 34.24 -3.17
N TRP A 344 10.73 34.60 -2.50
CA TRP A 344 10.75 34.93 -1.08
C TRP A 344 11.17 33.74 -0.21
N LEU A 345 10.61 32.55 -0.47
CA LEU A 345 10.96 31.31 0.23
C LEU A 345 12.45 30.98 0.07
N TYR A 346 12.98 31.10 -1.17
CA TYR A 346 14.40 30.87 -1.45
C TYR A 346 15.30 31.86 -0.69
N VAL A 347 14.95 33.15 -0.65
CA VAL A 347 15.71 34.16 0.11
C VAL A 347 15.65 33.88 1.61
N HIS A 348 14.47 33.51 2.14
CA HIS A 348 14.29 33.20 3.55
C HIS A 348 15.11 31.98 3.98
N LEU A 349 15.07 30.89 3.19
CA LEU A 349 15.85 29.67 3.43
C LEU A 349 17.35 29.96 3.42
N LYS A 350 17.83 30.72 2.44
CA LYS A 350 19.24 31.10 2.32
C LYS A 350 19.71 31.95 3.50
N ARG A 351 18.83 32.77 4.08
CA ARG A 351 19.13 33.58 5.27
C ARG A 351 19.25 32.72 6.53
N GLN A 352 18.39 31.71 6.69
CA GLN A 352 18.48 30.75 7.81
C GLN A 352 19.77 29.92 7.76
N ILE A 353 20.20 29.46 6.58
CA ILE A 353 21.44 28.70 6.44
C ILE A 353 22.67 29.55 6.83
N ARG A 354 22.67 30.85 6.51
CA ARG A 354 23.76 31.76 6.94
C ARG A 354 23.83 31.93 8.45
N ASN A 355 22.69 31.90 9.14
CA ASN A 355 22.66 31.99 10.60
C ASN A 355 23.21 30.71 11.25
N LEU A 356 23.06 29.55 10.61
CA LEU A 356 23.66 28.29 11.06
C LEU A 356 25.15 28.19 10.73
N ALA A 357 25.61 28.90 9.69
CA ALA A 357 27.00 28.91 9.26
C ALA A 357 27.88 29.95 9.98
N GLN A 358 27.34 30.75 10.92
CA GLN A 358 28.19 31.61 11.73
C GLN A 358 28.89 30.79 12.82
N PRO A 359 30.23 30.63 12.75
CA PRO A 359 30.97 29.96 13.80
C PRO A 359 30.86 30.77 15.09
N ARG A 360 30.32 30.12 16.13
CA ARG A 360 30.19 30.68 17.47
C ARG A 360 31.58 31.12 17.94
N PRO A 361 31.80 32.39 18.30
CA PRO A 361 33.08 32.83 18.86
C PRO A 361 33.33 32.07 20.16
N GLN A 362 34.40 31.28 20.19
CA GLN A 362 34.88 30.60 21.39
C GLN A 362 35.37 31.65 22.37
N THR A 363 34.59 31.91 23.41
CA THR A 363 35.04 32.61 24.61
C THR A 363 35.94 31.68 25.41
N LEU A 364 37.25 31.85 25.18
CA LEU A 364 38.32 31.39 26.04
C LEU A 364 38.36 32.27 27.30
N ASN A 365 38.17 31.67 28.47
CA ASN A 365 38.52 32.11 29.85
C ASN A 365 37.61 31.30 30.79
N GLY A 366 38.02 30.50 31.77
CA GLY A 366 39.28 30.36 32.49
C GLY A 366 38.94 30.19 33.98
N LYS A 367 39.73 29.37 34.67
CA LYS A 367 40.03 29.41 36.12
C LYS A 367 39.34 28.40 37.07
N GLU A 368 40.19 27.52 37.57
CA GLU A 368 40.09 26.68 38.78
C GLU A 368 39.69 27.48 40.03
N THR A 369 38.94 26.89 40.96
CA THR A 369 39.44 26.61 42.33
C THR A 369 38.53 25.64 43.11
N THR A 370 39.21 24.92 44.00
CA THR A 370 38.84 23.79 44.87
C THR A 370 38.11 24.22 46.16
N GLU A 371 37.53 23.23 46.84
CA GLU A 371 37.15 23.13 48.28
C GLU A 371 35.71 23.53 48.71
N GLY A 372 34.86 22.49 48.79
CA GLY A 372 34.42 21.90 50.07
C GLY A 372 33.53 22.70 51.02
N HIS A 373 32.23 22.37 51.07
CA HIS A 373 31.52 22.22 52.36
C HIS A 373 30.25 21.36 52.21
N VAL A 374 29.99 20.54 53.22
CA VAL A 374 28.93 19.53 53.33
C VAL A 374 27.76 20.10 54.14
N GLU A 375 26.54 20.05 53.61
CA GLU A 375 25.29 20.22 54.38
C GLU A 375 24.13 19.46 53.72
N PRO A 376 23.34 18.64 54.45
CA PRO A 376 22.10 18.05 53.97
C PRO A 376 20.87 18.56 54.75
N PRO A 377 19.62 18.19 54.38
CA PRO A 377 19.04 18.06 53.05
C PRO A 377 17.78 18.96 52.93
N GLN A 378 17.45 19.44 51.73
CA GLN A 378 16.11 19.96 51.45
C GLN A 378 15.44 19.15 50.34
N VAL A 379 14.28 18.62 50.73
CA VAL A 379 13.32 17.87 49.94
C VAL A 379 12.73 18.78 48.86
N PHE A 380 12.97 18.49 47.58
CA PHE A 380 12.08 18.92 46.50
C PHE A 380 12.05 17.90 45.35
N GLN A 381 10.82 17.52 45.04
CA GLN A 381 10.22 17.21 43.73
C GLN A 381 10.99 16.33 42.75
N ILE A 382 10.44 15.13 42.57
CA ILE A 382 10.68 14.23 41.44
C ILE A 382 10.24 14.98 40.17
N GLN A 383 11.21 15.34 39.34
CA GLN A 383 11.03 15.77 37.96
C GLN A 383 11.61 14.67 37.07
N GLU A 384 10.76 14.01 36.29
CA GLU A 384 11.17 13.03 35.28
C GLU A 384 12.08 13.72 34.26
N ALA A 385 13.32 13.27 34.20
CA ALA A 385 14.26 13.65 33.16
C ALA A 385 14.22 12.56 32.07
N ASP A 386 13.88 12.99 30.86
CA ASP A 386 13.96 12.23 29.62
C ASP A 386 15.31 11.53 29.48
N GLY A 387 15.26 10.20 29.40
CA GLY A 387 16.41 9.34 29.20
C GLY A 387 16.91 9.39 27.77
N ALA A 388 17.93 10.20 27.52
CA ALA A 388 18.84 10.04 26.38
C ALA A 388 20.26 10.52 26.76
N GLY A 389 20.83 9.91 27.79
CA GLY A 389 22.23 10.10 28.17
C GLY A 389 23.10 9.01 27.57
N ILE A 390 23.82 9.31 26.49
CA ILE A 390 24.90 8.45 25.99
C ILE A 390 26.04 8.50 27.00
N ILE A 391 26.24 7.40 27.75
CA ILE A 391 27.40 7.23 28.62
C ILE A 391 28.62 7.02 27.72
N ARG A 392 29.53 8.00 27.73
CA ARG A 392 30.84 7.88 27.08
C ARG A 392 31.80 7.33 28.15
N GLU A 393 32.13 6.05 28.06
CA GLU A 393 33.18 5.45 28.88
C GLU A 393 34.51 6.19 28.64
N LYS A 394 35.20 6.56 29.72
CA LYS A 394 36.52 7.18 29.66
C LYS A 394 37.58 6.09 29.42
N PRO A 395 38.62 6.34 28.60
CA PRO A 395 39.62 5.33 28.24
C PRO A 395 40.50 4.81 29.40
N ASP A 396 40.37 5.35 30.61
CA ASP A 396 41.33 5.12 31.71
C ASP A 396 40.70 4.46 32.95
N ASP A 397 39.48 3.92 32.85
CA ASP A 397 38.90 3.18 33.98
C ASP A 397 39.60 1.82 34.16
N PRO A 398 40.19 1.55 35.33
CA PRO A 398 40.90 0.30 35.58
C PRO A 398 39.92 -0.87 35.63
N LEU A 399 40.16 -1.87 34.78
CA LEU A 399 39.49 -3.18 34.83
C LEU A 399 39.75 -3.83 36.19
N ILE A 400 38.73 -3.86 37.04
CA ILE A 400 38.74 -4.66 38.26
C ILE A 400 38.32 -6.08 37.87
N GLU A 401 39.29 -7.00 37.80
CA GLU A 401 39.03 -8.42 37.65
C GLU A 401 38.38 -8.96 38.94
N LEU A 402 37.13 -9.44 38.83
CA LEU A 402 36.47 -10.16 39.92
C LEU A 402 37.02 -11.60 39.99
N PRO A 403 37.55 -12.05 41.14
CA PRO A 403 38.01 -13.41 41.32
C PRO A 403 36.80 -14.35 41.49
N ALA A 404 36.34 -14.95 40.40
CA ALA A 404 35.39 -16.06 40.45
C ALA A 404 36.11 -17.38 40.15
N LYS A 405 36.25 -18.23 41.18
CA LYS A 405 36.66 -19.63 41.04
C LYS A 405 35.46 -20.47 40.58
N PRO A 406 35.58 -21.35 39.57
CA PRO A 406 34.54 -22.30 39.25
C PRO A 406 34.39 -23.33 40.38
N ALA A 407 33.17 -23.52 40.87
CA ALA A 407 32.82 -24.67 41.71
C ALA A 407 32.57 -25.87 40.81
N GLU A 408 33.39 -26.91 40.93
CA GLU A 408 33.18 -28.20 40.29
C GLU A 408 32.01 -28.93 40.96
N LEU A 409 31.09 -29.44 40.15
CA LEU A 409 29.97 -30.28 40.58
C LEU A 409 30.46 -31.69 40.94
N PRO A 410 29.93 -32.32 42.01
CA PRO A 410 30.25 -33.69 42.36
C PRO A 410 29.63 -34.69 41.38
N ILE A 411 30.46 -35.59 40.88
CA ILE A 411 30.06 -36.79 40.15
C ILE A 411 29.51 -37.78 41.18
N SER A 412 28.26 -38.22 41.01
CA SER A 412 27.66 -39.31 41.80
C SER A 412 27.81 -40.66 41.08
N PRO A 413 27.92 -41.77 41.84
CA PRO A 413 28.24 -43.11 41.35
C PRO A 413 27.13 -43.82 40.58
#